data_AF-A0A1I2THR7-F1
#
_entry.id   AF-A0A1I2THR7-F1
#
_cell.length_a   1.000
_cell.length_b   1.000
_cell.length_c   1.000
_cell.angle_alpha   90.00
_cell.angle_beta   90.00
_cell.angle_gamma   90.00
#
_symmetry.space_group_name_H-M   'P 1'
#
loop_
_entity.id
_entity.type
_entity.pdbx_description
1 polymer ?
#
loop_
_entity_poly.entity_id
_entity_poly.type
_entity_poly.pdbx_seq_one_letter_code
_entity_poly.pdbx_strand_id
1 'polypeptide(L)'
;MQAQGSKTDGRRSFAIELRTPTEGRAAGLILMPLGLNIEGGVQFKLDEAVLGQGAPFLSCSQEGCMVPVSFPTLATDAMKSAKALTVTATRPDAKDPLVVTVPLGGFGPALSRAVALAG
;
A
#
# COMPACT_ATOMS: atom_id res chain seq x y z
N MET A 1 7.49 8.78 -21.36
CA MET A 1 7.59 8.28 -19.97
C MET A 1 8.20 9.40 -19.14
N GLN A 2 7.45 10.00 -18.23
CA GLN A 2 7.97 11.02 -17.31
C GLN A 2 8.04 10.39 -15.92
N ALA A 3 9.24 10.35 -15.34
CA ALA A 3 9.48 9.86 -13.99
C ALA A 3 9.77 11.07 -13.09
N GLN A 4 8.97 11.23 -12.03
CA GLN A 4 9.20 12.24 -11.00
C GLN A 4 9.92 11.58 -9.82
N GLY A 5 11.10 12.10 -9.49
CA GLY A 5 11.94 11.57 -8.44
C GLY A 5 11.92 12.41 -7.15
N SER A 6 12.22 11.78 -6.02
CA SER A 6 12.37 12.37 -4.67
C SER A 6 13.15 13.71 -4.70
N LYS A 7 12.68 14.69 -3.91
CA LYS A 7 13.23 16.06 -3.84
C LYS A 7 14.66 16.15 -3.29
N THR A 8 15.27 15.03 -2.90
CA THR A 8 16.70 14.97 -2.57
C THR A 8 17.49 13.94 -3.38
N ASP A 9 16.84 12.86 -3.85
CA ASP A 9 17.55 11.69 -4.39
C ASP A 9 16.78 10.89 -5.45
N GLY A 10 15.63 11.35 -5.92
CA GLY A 10 14.98 10.74 -7.08
C GLY A 10 14.28 9.38 -6.86
N ARG A 11 14.58 8.65 -5.79
CA ARG A 11 14.19 7.23 -5.62
C ARG A 11 12.76 7.06 -5.07
N ARG A 12 11.99 6.14 -5.67
CA ARG A 12 10.64 5.74 -5.24
C ARG A 12 10.78 4.88 -3.98
N SER A 13 10.76 5.50 -2.81
CA SER A 13 10.88 4.77 -1.54
C SER A 13 9.61 4.01 -1.15
N PHE A 14 8.44 4.41 -1.67
CA PHE A 14 7.17 3.72 -1.46
C PHE A 14 6.36 3.63 -2.75
N ALA A 15 5.69 2.51 -2.96
CA ALA A 15 4.75 2.30 -4.05
C ALA A 15 3.59 1.42 -3.59
N ILE A 16 2.40 1.66 -4.13
CA ILE A 16 1.29 0.72 -4.07
C ILE A 16 0.68 0.59 -5.45
N GLU A 17 0.45 -0.64 -5.88
CA GLU A 17 -0.19 -0.98 -7.15
C GLU A 17 -1.27 -2.02 -6.88
N LEU A 18 -2.50 -1.70 -7.24
CA LEU A 18 -3.67 -2.55 -7.07
C LEU A 18 -4.24 -2.93 -8.44
N ARG A 19 -4.64 -4.18 -8.57
CA ARG A 19 -5.34 -4.69 -9.74
C ARG A 19 -6.84 -4.46 -9.58
N THR A 20 -7.56 -4.52 -10.71
CA THR A 20 -9.02 -4.52 -10.71
C THR A 20 -9.55 -5.66 -9.84
N PRO A 21 -10.58 -5.43 -9.00
CA PRO A 21 -11.02 -6.44 -8.07
C PRO A 21 -11.63 -7.65 -8.78
N THR A 22 -11.27 -8.85 -8.33
CA THR A 22 -11.91 -10.10 -8.72
C THR A 22 -12.75 -10.59 -7.55
N GLU A 23 -14.04 -10.87 -7.76
CA GLU A 23 -14.99 -11.18 -6.67
C GLU A 23 -14.99 -10.13 -5.55
N GLY A 24 -14.80 -8.86 -5.91
CA GLY A 24 -14.73 -7.74 -4.97
C GLY A 24 -13.41 -7.60 -4.21
N ARG A 25 -12.45 -8.53 -4.34
CA ARG A 25 -11.15 -8.43 -3.68
C ARG A 25 -10.14 -7.69 -4.56
N ALA A 26 -9.55 -6.61 -4.04
CA ALA A 26 -8.44 -5.91 -4.69
C ALA A 26 -7.10 -6.53 -4.26
N ALA A 27 -6.41 -7.18 -5.19
CA ALA A 27 -5.07 -7.72 -4.97
C ALA A 27 -4.00 -6.80 -5.56
N GLY A 28 -2.79 -6.85 -5.01
CA GLY A 28 -1.71 -6.00 -5.49
C GLY A 28 -0.38 -6.20 -4.79
N LEU A 29 0.50 -5.21 -4.96
CA LEU A 29 1.83 -5.19 -4.39
C LEU A 29 2.13 -3.81 -3.80
N ILE A 30 2.73 -3.80 -2.63
CA ILE A 30 3.33 -2.60 -2.04
C ILE A 30 4.85 -2.78 -2.07
N LEU A 31 5.56 -1.74 -2.54
CA LEU A 31 7.00 -1.63 -2.37
C LEU A 31 7.26 -0.71 -1.18
N MET A 32 7.90 -1.26 -0.15
CA MET A 32 8.30 -0.55 1.05
C MET A 32 9.80 -0.19 0.99
N PRO A 33 10.24 0.87 1.69
CA PRO A 33 11.65 1.20 1.76
C PRO A 33 12.46 0.08 2.42
N LEU A 34 13.77 0.06 2.13
CA LEU A 34 14.73 -0.77 2.86
C LEU A 34 14.93 -0.28 4.31
N GLY A 35 15.52 -1.13 5.15
CA GLY A 35 15.83 -0.81 6.55
C GLY A 35 14.68 -1.01 7.54
N LEU A 36 13.67 -1.81 7.15
CA LEU A 36 12.54 -2.18 8.00
C LEU A 36 12.76 -3.54 8.65
N ASN A 37 12.11 -3.78 9.79
CA ASN A 37 12.02 -5.09 10.42
C ASN A 37 11.07 -5.97 9.61
N ILE A 38 11.64 -6.96 8.91
CA ILE A 38 10.93 -7.86 8.01
C ILE A 38 10.00 -8.81 8.79
N GLU A 39 10.41 -9.27 9.97
CA GLU A 39 9.61 -10.21 10.77
C GLU A 39 8.33 -9.56 11.31
N GLY A 40 8.36 -8.24 11.56
CA GLY A 40 7.21 -7.49 12.07
C GLY A 40 6.09 -7.23 11.06
N GLY A 41 6.35 -7.47 9.77
CA GLY A 41 5.39 -7.23 8.69
C GLY A 41 4.95 -5.76 8.56
N VAL A 42 3.83 -5.56 7.87
CA VAL A 42 3.24 -4.25 7.60
C VAL A 42 1.81 -4.22 8.08
N GLN A 43 1.42 -3.18 8.79
CA GLN A 43 0.05 -2.96 9.28
C GLN A 43 -0.67 -1.91 8.43
N PHE A 44 -1.99 -2.03 8.36
CA PHE A 44 -2.84 -1.14 7.57
C PHE A 44 -3.93 -0.51 8.43
N LYS A 45 -4.19 0.77 8.22
CA LYS A 45 -5.38 1.46 8.71
C LYS A 45 -6.07 2.19 7.58
N LEU A 46 -7.39 2.19 7.59
CA LEU A 46 -8.21 3.01 6.74
C LEU A 46 -8.82 4.11 7.61
N ASP A 47 -8.39 5.35 7.41
CA ASP A 47 -8.61 6.42 8.37
C ASP A 47 -8.17 5.95 9.78
N GLU A 48 -9.08 5.90 10.76
CA GLU A 48 -8.79 5.39 12.10
C GLU A 48 -8.99 3.87 12.26
N ALA A 49 -9.62 3.19 11.29
CA ALA A 49 -9.98 1.78 11.38
C ALA A 49 -8.81 0.85 11.02
N VAL A 50 -8.44 -0.06 11.92
CA VAL A 50 -7.43 -1.09 11.66
C VAL A 50 -7.94 -2.12 10.65
N LEU A 51 -7.17 -2.38 9.60
CA LEU A 51 -7.49 -3.38 8.58
C LEU A 51 -6.77 -4.71 8.85
N GLY A 52 -7.46 -5.62 9.54
CA GLY A 52 -6.98 -6.98 9.77
C GLY A 52 -5.64 -7.03 10.52
N GLN A 53 -4.84 -8.05 10.22
CA GLN A 53 -3.52 -8.27 10.84
C GLN A 53 -2.35 -7.66 10.05
N GLY A 54 -2.64 -6.97 8.94
CA GLY A 54 -1.60 -6.50 8.03
C GLY A 54 -1.19 -7.55 6.98
N ALA A 55 0.03 -7.40 6.44
CA ALA A 55 0.63 -8.32 5.47
C ALA A 55 2.13 -8.53 5.73
N PRO A 56 2.66 -9.74 5.50
CA PRO A 56 4.08 -10.01 5.61
C PRO A 56 4.85 -9.46 4.41
N PHE A 57 6.14 -9.19 4.62
CA PHE A 57 7.07 -9.00 3.52
C PHE A 57 7.32 -10.34 2.82
N LEU A 58 7.39 -10.32 1.49
CA LEU A 58 7.69 -11.49 0.67
C LEU A 58 9.17 -11.60 0.34
N SER A 59 9.76 -10.52 -0.15
CA SER A 59 11.17 -10.46 -0.56
C SER A 59 11.65 -9.01 -0.59
N CYS A 60 12.98 -8.82 -0.58
CA CYS A 60 13.59 -7.51 -0.74
C CYS A 60 14.54 -7.50 -1.94
N SER A 61 14.63 -6.35 -2.61
CA SER A 61 15.52 -6.08 -3.73
C SER A 61 16.21 -4.73 -3.52
N GLN A 62 17.03 -4.29 -4.48
CA GLN A 62 17.69 -2.98 -4.40
C GLN A 62 16.69 -1.80 -4.41
N GLU A 63 15.49 -2.01 -4.93
CA GLU A 63 14.42 -1.00 -5.00
C GLU A 63 13.59 -0.92 -3.72
N GLY A 64 13.59 -1.96 -2.88
CA GLY A 64 12.77 -2.04 -1.69
C GLY A 64 12.27 -3.44 -1.37
N CYS A 65 11.42 -3.53 -0.36
CA CYS A 65 10.81 -4.78 0.11
C CYS A 65 9.36 -4.88 -0.36
N MET A 66 9.03 -6.02 -0.97
CA MET A 66 7.72 -6.29 -1.56
C MET A 66 6.76 -6.88 -0.53
N VAL A 67 5.55 -6.36 -0.51
CA VAL A 67 4.46 -6.78 0.38
C VAL A 67 3.24 -7.09 -0.49
N PRO A 68 2.97 -8.36 -0.79
CA PRO A 68 1.75 -8.73 -1.51
C PRO A 68 0.54 -8.44 -0.64
N VAL A 69 -0.47 -7.80 -1.21
CA VAL A 69 -1.70 -7.43 -0.51
C VAL A 69 -2.92 -8.01 -1.20
N SER A 70 -3.91 -8.37 -0.40
CA SER A 70 -5.24 -8.78 -0.85
C SER A 70 -6.27 -8.17 0.08
N PHE A 71 -6.86 -7.05 -0.35
CA PHE A 71 -7.88 -6.36 0.42
C PHE A 71 -9.23 -7.06 0.19
N PRO A 72 -9.93 -7.49 1.25
CA PRO A 72 -11.24 -8.10 1.12
C PRO A 72 -12.26 -7.09 0.58
N THR A 73 -13.40 -7.57 0.10
CA THR A 73 -14.47 -6.74 -0.49
C THR A 73 -14.85 -5.56 0.40
N LEU A 74 -15.07 -5.81 1.70
CA LEU A 74 -15.41 -4.76 2.66
C LEU A 74 -14.34 -3.65 2.74
N ALA A 75 -13.06 -4.02 2.78
CA ALA A 75 -11.97 -3.05 2.82
C ALA A 75 -11.83 -2.32 1.48
N THR A 76 -11.98 -3.02 0.35
CA THR A 76 -11.94 -2.45 -0.99
C THR A 76 -13.05 -1.43 -1.21
N ASP A 77 -14.26 -1.72 -0.71
CA ASP A 77 -15.39 -0.80 -0.76
C ASP A 77 -15.18 0.40 0.15
N ALA A 78 -14.70 0.19 1.37
CA ALA A 78 -14.40 1.28 2.30
C ALA A 78 -13.32 2.23 1.75
N MET A 79 -12.31 1.71 1.04
CA MET A 79 -11.28 2.54 0.40
C MET A 79 -11.85 3.53 -0.63
N LYS A 80 -13.04 3.29 -1.19
CA LYS A 80 -13.68 4.19 -2.17
C LYS A 80 -14.12 5.53 -1.56
N SER A 81 -14.40 5.56 -0.26
CA SER A 81 -14.90 6.75 0.46
C SER A 81 -13.99 7.24 1.59
N ALA A 82 -13.03 6.42 2.02
CA ALA A 82 -12.04 6.81 3.03
C ALA A 82 -11.11 7.94 2.55
N LYS A 83 -10.49 8.63 3.50
CA LYS A 83 -9.55 9.73 3.20
C LYS A 83 -8.14 9.20 2.96
N ALA A 84 -7.71 8.22 3.76
CA ALA A 84 -6.35 7.70 3.67
C ALA A 84 -6.22 6.22 4.04
N LEU A 85 -5.32 5.53 3.34
CA LEU A 85 -4.74 4.27 3.77
C LEU A 85 -3.41 4.57 4.46
N THR A 86 -3.31 4.29 5.75
CA THR A 86 -2.05 4.37 6.50
C THR A 86 -1.37 3.01 6.51
N VAL A 87 -0.10 2.99 6.13
CA VAL A 87 0.77 1.83 6.06
C VAL A 87 1.89 2.00 7.07
N THR A 88 2.03 1.05 8.00
CA THR A 88 3.00 1.15 9.11
C THR A 88 3.90 -0.06 9.15
N ALA A 89 5.20 0.16 9.31
CA ALA A 89 6.20 -0.89 9.52
C ALA A 89 7.23 -0.44 10.56
N THR A 90 7.81 -1.37 11.32
CA THR A 90 8.82 -1.03 12.34
C THR A 90 10.21 -1.02 11.74
N ARG A 91 11.12 -0.25 12.34
CA ARG A 91 12.57 -0.38 12.10
C ARG A 91 13.20 -1.32 13.12
N PRO A 92 14.36 -1.95 12.82
CA PRO A 92 15.04 -2.85 13.74
C PRO A 92 15.37 -2.25 15.11
N ASP A 93 15.63 -0.94 15.17
CA ASP A 93 15.96 -0.21 16.41
C ASP A 93 14.72 0.27 17.19
N ALA A 94 13.52 -0.03 16.71
CA ALA A 94 12.21 0.14 17.35
C ALA A 94 11.87 1.55 17.90
N LYS A 95 12.71 2.57 17.67
CA LYS A 95 12.49 3.92 18.22
C LYS A 95 11.30 4.62 17.58
N ASP A 96 11.21 4.57 16.25
CA ASP A 96 10.11 5.17 15.51
C ASP A 96 9.67 4.27 14.34
N PRO A 97 8.39 3.86 14.27
CA PRO A 97 7.89 3.14 13.12
C PRO A 97 7.93 4.04 11.87
N LEU A 98 8.17 3.43 10.71
CA LEU A 98 7.86 4.08 9.45
C LEU A 98 6.33 4.12 9.29
N VAL A 99 5.78 5.32 9.12
CA VAL A 99 4.37 5.54 8.81
C VAL A 99 4.27 6.23 7.47
N VAL A 100 3.54 5.62 6.53
CA VAL A 100 3.23 6.18 5.22
C VAL A 100 1.73 6.36 5.11
N THR A 101 1.28 7.59 4.84
CA THR A 101 -0.12 7.90 4.60
C THR A 101 -0.35 8.03 3.10
N VAL A 102 -1.17 7.15 2.54
CA VAL A 102 -1.60 7.16 1.14
C VAL A 102 -2.95 7.86 1.05
N PRO A 103 -3.05 9.06 0.45
CA PRO A 103 -4.32 9.70 0.21
C PRO A 103 -5.17 8.86 -0.75
N LEU A 104 -6.44 8.66 -0.41
CA LEU A 104 -7.40 7.90 -1.23
C LEU A 104 -8.35 8.80 -2.03
N GLY A 105 -8.10 10.11 -2.03
CA GLY A 105 -8.78 11.05 -2.92
C GLY A 105 -8.66 10.60 -4.38
N GLY A 106 -9.80 10.27 -4.99
CA GLY A 106 -9.86 9.77 -6.37
C GLY A 106 -9.76 8.25 -6.54
N PHE A 107 -9.52 7.48 -5.46
CA PHE A 107 -9.43 6.02 -5.54
C PHE A 107 -10.70 5.38 -6.07
N GLY A 108 -11.88 5.76 -5.54
CA GLY A 108 -13.17 5.23 -5.98
C GLY A 108 -13.41 5.39 -7.49
N PRO A 109 -13.37 6.63 -8.04
CA PRO A 109 -13.50 6.86 -9.48
C PRO A 109 -12.44 6.13 -10.32
N ALA A 110 -11.19 6.09 -9.87
CA ALA A 110 -10.12 5.39 -10.59
C ALA A 110 -10.37 3.88 -10.65
N LEU A 111 -10.83 3.28 -9.54
CA LEU A 111 -11.16 1.86 -9.47
C LEU A 111 -12.34 1.53 -10.39
N SER A 112 -13.40 2.34 -10.37
CA SER A 112 -14.54 2.20 -11.28
C SER A 112 -14.12 2.27 -12.75
N ARG A 113 -13.22 3.21 -13.09
CA ARG A 113 -12.68 3.34 -14.44
C ARG A 113 -11.84 2.13 -14.84
N ALA A 114 -11.01 1.61 -13.93
CA ALA A 114 -10.19 0.43 -14.18
C ALA A 114 -11.05 -0.82 -14.43
N VAL A 115 -12.12 -1.02 -13.65
CA VAL A 115 -13.07 -2.12 -13.86
C VAL A 115 -13.75 -2.01 -15.23
N ALA A 116 -14.16 -0.82 -15.63
CA ALA A 116 -14.75 -0.59 -16.95
C ALA A 116 -13.79 -0.81 -18.12
N LEU A 117 -12.48 -0.82 -17.88
CA LEU A 117 -11.43 -1.10 -18.88
C LEU A 117 -11.00 -2.57 -18.92
N ALA A 118 -11.35 -3.36 -17.90
CA ALA A 118 -10.97 -4.76 -17.81
C ALA A 118 -11.96 -5.70 -18.53
N GLY A 119 -13.06 -5.15 -19.05
CA GLY A 119 -14.07 -5.83 -19.86
C GLY A 119 -13.70 -5.90 -21.34
#